data_AF-A0AB37Q7G1-F1
#
_entry.id   AF-A0AB37Q7G1-F1
#
_cell.length_a   1.000
_cell.length_b   1.000
_cell.length_c   1.000
_cell.angle_alpha   90.00
_cell.angle_beta   90.00
_cell.angle_gamma   90.00
#
_symmetry.space_group_name_H-M   'P 1'
#
loop_
_entity.id
_entity.type
_entity.pdbx_description
1 polymer ?
#
loop_
_entity_poly.entity_id
_entity_poly.type
_entity_poly.pdbx_seq_one_letter_code
_entity_poly.pdbx_strand_id
1 'polypeptide(L)'
;MWEVDARADQPATLSSVIKVGEAVHADVEGLALYQSDSHDYLVISSQGNDSYVVVDAEPPYALRGAFRVGLNAGAGIDGTSETDGIEVTSMNLGGPWSKGMLVVQDGRKRMPEQAQNFKFVPWAEVMKTLALP
;
A
#
# COMPACT_ATOMS: atom_id res chain seq x y z
N MET A 1 10.90 1.76 9.12
CA MET A 1 9.54 1.80 9.67
C MET A 1 9.55 1.19 11.05
N TRP A 2 8.82 1.81 11.98
CA TRP A 2 8.81 1.43 13.39
C TRP A 2 7.39 1.10 13.84
N GLU A 3 7.27 0.10 14.71
CA GLU A 3 6.10 -0.13 15.54
C GLU A 3 6.35 0.57 16.90
N VAL A 4 5.29 1.17 17.43
CA VAL A 4 5.22 1.71 18.79
C VAL A 4 3.83 1.42 19.35
N ASP A 5 3.73 1.18 20.66
CA ASP A 5 2.43 1.04 21.31
C ASP A 5 1.64 2.34 21.19
N ALA A 6 0.40 2.25 20.69
CA ALA A 6 -0.44 3.42 20.45
C ALA A 6 -1.10 3.97 21.74
N ARG A 7 -1.07 3.23 22.85
CA ARG A 7 -1.68 3.66 24.11
C ARG A 7 -0.85 4.74 24.78
N ALA A 8 -1.52 5.80 25.21
CA ALA A 8 -0.86 6.99 25.78
C ALA A 8 -0.12 6.75 27.11
N ASP A 9 -0.43 5.65 27.82
CA ASP A 9 0.18 5.29 29.10
C ASP A 9 1.38 4.34 28.97
N GLN A 10 1.69 3.89 27.75
CA GLN A 10 2.81 3.00 27.48
C GLN A 10 4.06 3.77 27.07
N PRO A 11 5.26 3.23 27.36
CA PRO A 11 6.50 3.82 26.88
C PRO A 11 6.57 3.74 25.35
N ALA A 12 7.14 4.77 24.71
CA ALA A 12 7.39 4.80 23.27
C ALA A 12 8.60 3.93 22.87
N THR A 13 8.57 2.65 23.23
CA THR A 13 9.59 1.67 22.83
C THR A 13 9.40 1.33 21.35
N LEU A 14 10.43 1.59 20.55
CA LEU A 14 10.39 1.38 19.10
C LEU A 14 10.86 -0.03 18.74
N SER A 15 10.02 -0.76 18.02
CA SER A 15 10.33 -2.06 17.42
C SER A 15 10.49 -1.90 15.90
N SER A 16 11.58 -2.43 15.34
CA SER A 16 11.82 -2.33 13.89
C SER A 16 10.93 -3.32 13.14
N VAL A 17 10.05 -2.81 12.27
CA VAL A 17 9.20 -3.65 11.40
C VAL A 17 9.95 -4.01 10.12
N ILE A 18 10.38 -3.00 9.36
CA ILE A 18 11.19 -3.16 8.15
C ILE A 18 12.13 -1.97 7.98
N LYS A 19 13.32 -2.21 7.44
CA LYS A 19 14.33 -1.19 7.16
C LYS A 19 14.36 -0.90 5.66
N VAL A 20 14.80 0.31 5.32
CA VAL A 20 15.19 0.63 3.94
C VAL A 20 16.31 -0.32 3.51
N GLY A 21 16.21 -0.85 2.30
CA GLY A 21 17.08 -1.90 1.77
C GLY A 21 16.50 -2.49 0.49
N GLU A 22 16.64 -3.80 0.32
CA GLU A 22 16.22 -4.51 -0.91
C GLU A 22 14.70 -4.43 -1.15
N ALA A 23 13.89 -4.54 -0.09
CA ALA A 23 12.44 -4.55 -0.22
C ALA A 23 11.83 -3.14 -0.27
N VAL A 24 12.35 -2.20 0.53
CA VAL A 24 11.79 -0.86 0.71
C VAL A 24 12.86 0.17 0.39
N HIS A 25 12.56 1.11 -0.50
CA HIS A 25 13.47 2.17 -0.93
C HIS A 25 13.03 3.51 -0.36
N ALA A 26 13.98 4.28 0.16
CA ALA A 26 13.69 5.61 0.66
C ALA A 26 13.25 6.56 -0.47
N ASP A 27 12.22 7.40 -0.27
CA ASP A 27 11.55 7.61 1.02
C ASP A 27 10.42 6.62 1.31
N VAL A 28 10.20 6.34 2.61
CA VAL A 28 9.06 5.56 3.11
C VAL A 28 7.97 6.55 3.48
N GLU A 29 6.87 6.53 2.75
CA GLU A 29 5.80 7.52 2.88
C GLU A 29 4.56 6.91 3.54
N GLY A 30 3.41 6.91 2.84
CA GLY A 30 2.14 6.43 3.36
C GLY A 30 2.19 4.98 3.84
N LEU A 31 1.51 4.75 4.96
CA LEU A 31 1.27 3.44 5.57
C LEU A 31 -0.24 3.23 5.65
N ALA A 32 -0.72 2.05 5.27
CA ALA A 32 -2.14 1.71 5.35
C ALA A 32 -2.33 0.27 5.84
N LEU A 33 -3.33 0.06 6.70
CA LEU A 33 -3.60 -1.22 7.34
C LEU A 33 -4.84 -1.87 6.71
N TYR A 34 -4.65 -2.97 5.98
CA TYR A 34 -5.74 -3.81 5.49
C TYR A 34 -6.15 -4.77 6.60
N GLN A 35 -7.33 -4.55 7.19
CA GLN A 35 -7.84 -5.38 8.28
C GLN A 35 -9.02 -6.23 7.83
N SER A 36 -8.93 -7.56 7.90
CA SER A 36 -9.99 -8.45 7.45
C SER A 36 -10.22 -9.60 8.42
N ASP A 37 -11.35 -10.30 8.29
CA ASP A 37 -11.63 -11.49 9.10
C ASP A 37 -10.64 -12.63 8.85
N SER A 38 -9.92 -12.61 7.73
CA SER A 38 -8.98 -13.67 7.35
C SER A 38 -7.54 -13.40 7.76
N HIS A 39 -7.01 -12.23 7.38
CA HIS A 39 -5.60 -11.90 7.58
C HIS A 39 -5.38 -10.40 7.39
N ASP A 40 -4.55 -9.81 8.26
CA ASP A 40 -4.26 -8.39 8.25
C ASP A 40 -2.90 -8.10 7.60
N TYR A 41 -2.85 -7.05 6.78
CA TYR A 41 -1.64 -6.63 6.06
C TYR A 41 -1.33 -5.17 6.29
N LEU A 42 -0.05 -4.86 6.38
CA LEU A 42 0.45 -3.50 6.30
C LEU A 42 0.98 -3.23 4.89
N VAL A 43 0.46 -2.19 4.26
CA VAL A 43 0.89 -1.68 2.95
C VAL A 43 1.75 -0.45 3.16
N ILE A 44 2.87 -0.39 2.46
CA ILE A 44 3.91 0.64 2.63
C ILE A 44 4.20 1.27 1.26
N SER A 45 4.06 2.59 1.15
CA SER A 45 4.54 3.34 -0.01
C SER A 45 6.07 3.44 0.04
N SER A 46 6.74 2.76 -0.90
CA SER A 46 8.18 2.84 -1.13
C SER A 46 8.42 3.81 -2.28
N GLN A 47 8.45 5.11 -1.96
CA GLN A 47 8.42 6.19 -2.95
C GLN A 47 9.65 6.17 -3.84
N GLY A 48 10.82 5.83 -3.29
CA GLY A 48 12.10 5.85 -4.03
C GLY A 48 12.18 4.94 -5.26
N ASN A 49 11.22 4.03 -5.44
CA ASN A 49 11.16 3.15 -6.60
C ASN A 49 9.72 2.94 -7.13
N ASP A 50 8.79 3.83 -6.78
CA ASP A 50 7.38 3.81 -7.19
C ASP A 50 6.69 2.46 -6.94
N SER A 51 6.92 1.85 -5.78
CA SER A 51 6.34 0.55 -5.44
C SER A 51 5.62 0.54 -4.09
N TYR A 52 4.80 -0.48 -3.90
CA TYR A 52 4.03 -0.71 -2.68
C TYR A 52 4.41 -2.06 -2.10
N VAL A 53 4.95 -2.04 -0.89
CA VAL A 53 5.42 -3.24 -0.19
C VAL A 53 4.33 -3.71 0.76
N VAL A 54 4.07 -5.02 0.76
CA VAL A 54 3.08 -5.65 1.63
C VAL A 54 3.81 -6.58 2.60
N VAL A 55 3.54 -6.40 3.88
CA VAL A 55 3.98 -7.28 4.97
C VAL A 55 2.77 -7.73 5.79
N ASP A 56 2.91 -8.80 6.56
CA ASP A 56 1.92 -9.12 7.61
C ASP A 56 1.81 -7.96 8.60
N ALA A 57 0.61 -7.67 9.09
CA ALA A 57 0.37 -6.59 10.05
C ALA A 57 0.86 -6.89 11.48
N GLU A 58 1.17 -8.16 11.77
CA GLU A 58 1.60 -8.62 13.09
C GLU A 58 3.03 -9.20 13.02
N PRO A 59 3.79 -9.18 14.13
CA PRO A 59 5.08 -9.86 14.22
C PRO A 59 4.98 -11.33 13.78
N PRO A 60 5.93 -11.84 12.97
CA PRO A 60 7.22 -11.25 12.63
C PRO A 60 7.22 -10.34 11.38
N TYR A 61 6.07 -9.80 10.97
CA TYR A 61 5.90 -8.90 9.81
C TYR A 61 6.45 -9.50 8.51
N ALA A 62 6.06 -10.75 8.22
CA ALA A 62 6.59 -11.46 7.08
C ALA A 62 6.35 -10.68 5.77
N LEU A 63 7.42 -10.53 4.97
CA LEU A 63 7.33 -9.88 3.66
C LEU A 63 6.49 -10.74 2.72
N ARG A 64 5.40 -10.16 2.21
CA ARG A 64 4.51 -10.80 1.21
C ARG A 64 4.89 -10.47 -0.22
N GLY A 65 5.61 -9.36 -0.41
CA GLY A 65 6.14 -8.95 -1.70
C GLY A 65 5.91 -7.47 -1.96
N ALA A 66 6.13 -7.05 -3.19
CA ALA A 66 5.93 -5.68 -3.64
C ALA A 66 5.28 -5.65 -5.02
N PHE A 67 4.48 -4.63 -5.28
CA PHE A 67 3.84 -4.41 -6.57
C PHE A 67 3.94 -2.95 -7.02
N ARG A 68 3.60 -2.69 -8.28
CA ARG A 68 3.47 -1.34 -8.86
C ARG A 68 2.10 -1.19 -9.49
N VAL A 69 1.55 0.02 -9.48
CA VAL A 69 0.30 0.33 -10.20
C VAL A 69 0.67 0.81 -11.60
N GLY A 70 0.40 -0.05 -12.59
CA GLY A 70 0.70 0.23 -13.99
C GLY A 70 -0.42 0.95 -14.74
N LEU A 71 -0.12 1.32 -15.98
CA LEU A 71 -1.07 1.89 -16.94
C LEU A 71 -2.24 0.95 -17.23
N ASN A 72 -3.45 1.47 -17.14
CA ASN A 72 -4.65 0.87 -17.72
C ASN A 72 -5.04 1.62 -19.01
N ALA A 73 -4.48 1.17 -20.14
CA ALA A 73 -4.70 1.79 -21.45
C ALA A 73 -6.17 1.72 -21.91
N GLY A 74 -6.89 0.66 -21.56
CA GLY A 74 -8.30 0.49 -21.93
C GLY A 74 -9.21 1.53 -21.27
N ALA A 75 -8.86 1.99 -20.06
CA ALA A 75 -9.56 3.03 -19.34
C ALA A 75 -8.93 4.43 -19.50
N GLY A 76 -7.79 4.54 -20.17
CA GLY A 76 -7.03 5.80 -20.26
C GLY A 76 -6.48 6.30 -18.91
N ILE A 77 -6.18 5.38 -17.98
CA ILE A 77 -5.70 5.70 -16.62
C ILE A 77 -4.21 5.34 -16.54
N ASP A 78 -3.37 6.30 -16.23
CA ASP A 78 -1.94 6.06 -15.99
C ASP A 78 -1.65 5.29 -14.70
N GLY A 79 -0.41 4.83 -14.58
CA GLY A 79 0.11 4.30 -13.33
C GLY A 79 0.31 5.39 -12.27
N THR A 80 1.00 5.03 -11.20
CA THR A 80 1.34 5.94 -10.11
C THR A 80 2.85 6.08 -10.02
N SER A 81 3.31 7.26 -9.61
CA SER A 81 4.70 7.53 -9.23
C SER A 81 4.78 8.65 -8.21
N GLU A 82 5.89 8.72 -7.48
CA GLU A 82 6.10 9.68 -6.38
C GLU A 82 4.94 9.68 -5.39
N THR A 83 4.46 8.48 -5.02
CA THR A 83 3.32 8.36 -4.11
C THR A 83 3.69 8.79 -2.69
N ASP A 84 3.02 9.83 -2.20
CA ASP A 84 3.03 10.19 -0.79
C ASP A 84 2.04 9.31 0.00
N GLY A 85 0.74 9.65 -0.03
CA GLY A 85 -0.30 9.01 0.77
C GLY A 85 -0.97 7.80 0.11
N ILE A 86 -1.28 6.80 0.92
CA ILE A 86 -2.10 5.63 0.57
C ILE A 86 -3.13 5.36 1.69
N GLU A 87 -4.24 4.70 1.34
CA GLU A 87 -5.22 4.19 2.30
C GLU A 87 -5.85 2.91 1.75
N VAL A 88 -6.22 1.97 2.62
CA VAL A 88 -6.83 0.70 2.21
C VAL A 88 -7.99 0.33 3.11
N THR A 89 -9.05 -0.20 2.51
CA THR A 89 -10.16 -0.82 3.23
C THR A 89 -10.38 -2.24 2.75
N SER A 90 -10.80 -3.12 3.65
CA SER A 90 -11.27 -4.48 3.36
C SER A 90 -12.77 -4.58 3.13
N MET A 91 -13.51 -3.48 3.34
CA MET A 91 -14.96 -3.46 3.23
C MET A 91 -15.39 -3.87 1.83
N ASN A 92 -16.45 -4.68 1.74
CA ASN A 92 -17.05 -5.00 0.46
C ASN A 92 -17.78 -3.77 -0.10
N LEU A 93 -17.21 -3.16 -1.14
CA LEU A 93 -17.80 -2.02 -1.85
C LEU A 93 -18.51 -2.43 -3.16
N GLY A 94 -18.69 -3.73 -3.37
CA GLY A 94 -19.38 -4.31 -4.54
C GLY A 94 -18.50 -4.45 -5.79
N GLY A 95 -18.93 -5.32 -6.71
CA GLY A 95 -18.26 -5.56 -7.99
C GLY A 95 -16.77 -5.89 -7.82
N PRO A 96 -15.84 -5.22 -8.53
CA PRO A 96 -14.41 -5.48 -8.40
C PRO A 96 -13.86 -5.13 -7.00
N TRP A 97 -14.56 -4.29 -6.25
CA TRP A 97 -14.17 -3.84 -4.91
C TRP A 97 -14.75 -4.72 -3.80
N SER A 98 -15.23 -5.92 -4.13
CA SER A 98 -15.86 -6.81 -3.14
C SER A 98 -14.91 -7.29 -2.04
N LYS A 99 -13.61 -7.18 -2.28
CA LYS A 99 -12.52 -7.46 -1.32
C LYS A 99 -11.88 -6.20 -0.75
N GLY A 100 -12.46 -5.03 -1.02
CA GLY A 100 -11.90 -3.75 -0.63
C GLY A 100 -11.23 -2.99 -1.76
N MET A 101 -10.64 -1.86 -1.38
CA MET A 101 -10.05 -0.89 -2.28
C MET A 101 -8.79 -0.32 -1.64
N LEU A 102 -7.71 -0.27 -2.43
CA LEU A 102 -6.54 0.53 -2.14
C LEU A 102 -6.63 1.85 -2.91
N VAL A 103 -6.45 2.96 -2.21
CA VAL A 103 -6.36 4.31 -2.76
C VAL A 103 -4.91 4.74 -2.72
N VAL A 104 -4.41 5.25 -3.85
CA VAL A 104 -3.01 5.58 -4.04
C VAL A 104 -2.88 6.96 -4.67
N GLN A 105 -2.16 7.88 -4.03
CA GLN A 105 -1.85 9.18 -4.65
C GLN A 105 -0.85 9.01 -5.79
N ASP A 106 -0.99 9.82 -6.84
CA ASP A 106 -0.02 9.92 -7.93
C ASP A 106 0.54 11.34 -8.04
N GLY A 107 1.83 11.47 -7.73
CA GLY A 107 2.58 12.72 -7.81
C GLY A 107 2.83 13.18 -9.25
N ARG A 108 2.79 12.27 -10.23
CA ARG A 108 3.04 12.60 -11.66
C ARG A 108 1.96 12.02 -12.57
N LYS A 109 0.81 12.70 -12.63
CA LYS A 109 -0.29 12.42 -13.56
C LYS A 109 0.09 12.78 -15.01
N ARG A 110 0.17 11.79 -15.91
CA ARG A 110 0.66 11.92 -17.30
C ARG A 110 -0.35 11.57 -18.42
N MET A 111 -1.46 10.89 -18.16
CA MET A 111 -2.42 10.50 -19.22
C MET A 111 -3.89 10.93 -18.97
N PRO A 112 -4.33 12.12 -19.46
CA PRO A 112 -3.49 13.23 -19.93
C PRO A 112 -2.70 13.86 -18.77
N GLU A 113 -1.74 14.71 -19.12
CA GLU A 113 -0.99 15.48 -18.13
C GLU A 113 -1.93 16.47 -17.43
N GLN A 114 -2.01 16.35 -16.10
CA GLN A 114 -2.91 17.11 -15.24
C GLN A 114 -2.28 17.28 -13.86
N ALA A 115 -2.99 17.96 -12.96
CA ALA A 115 -2.63 17.98 -11.54
C ALA A 115 -2.65 16.56 -10.95
N GLN A 116 -1.95 16.41 -9.82
CA GLN A 116 -1.92 15.19 -9.02
C GLN A 116 -3.33 14.72 -8.67
N ASN A 117 -3.50 13.40 -8.57
CA ASN A 117 -4.79 12.79 -8.22
C ASN A 117 -4.61 11.47 -7.47
N PHE A 118 -5.67 10.68 -7.38
CA PHE A 118 -5.67 9.37 -6.75
C PHE A 118 -6.12 8.29 -7.74
N LYS A 119 -5.54 7.10 -7.58
CA LYS A 119 -5.93 5.87 -8.27
C LYS A 119 -6.62 4.94 -7.29
N PHE A 120 -7.61 4.22 -7.78
CA PHE A 120 -8.30 3.17 -7.04
C PHE A 120 -7.88 1.83 -7.61
N VAL A 121 -7.41 0.93 -6.74
CA VAL A 121 -6.89 -0.39 -7.10
C VAL A 121 -7.70 -1.46 -6.37
N PRO A 122 -8.40 -2.36 -7.09
CA PRO A 122 -9.16 -3.42 -6.45
C PRO A 122 -8.23 -4.29 -5.61
N TRP A 123 -8.55 -4.47 -4.32
CA TRP A 123 -7.66 -5.25 -3.44
C TRP A 123 -7.48 -6.69 -3.95
N ALA A 124 -8.50 -7.25 -4.61
CA ALA A 124 -8.42 -8.57 -5.24
C ALA A 124 -7.28 -8.68 -6.27
N GLU A 125 -6.95 -7.61 -7.01
CA GLU A 125 -5.82 -7.63 -7.95
C GLU A 125 -4.46 -7.57 -7.23
N VAL A 126 -4.38 -6.92 -6.07
CA VAL A 126 -3.18 -6.96 -5.20
C VAL A 126 -2.98 -8.37 -4.66
N MET A 127 -4.04 -8.98 -4.11
CA MET A 127 -4.01 -10.36 -3.62
C MET A 127 -3.53 -11.32 -4.70
N LYS A 128 -4.10 -11.22 -5.90
CA LYS A 128 -3.72 -12.04 -7.05
C LYS A 128 -2.27 -11.82 -7.48
N THR A 129 -1.81 -10.56 -7.52
CA THR A 129 -0.45 -10.20 -7.96
C THR A 129 0.61 -10.76 -7.03
N LEU A 130 0.35 -10.76 -5.72
CA LEU A 130 1.28 -11.24 -4.69
C LEU A 130 1.00 -12.68 -4.24
N ALA A 131 0.00 -13.33 -4.83
CA ALA A 131 -0.51 -14.64 -4.38
C ALA A 131 -0.79 -14.67 -2.86
N LEU A 132 -1.45 -13.62 -2.35
CA LEU A 132 -1.90 -13.58 -0.96
C LEU A 132 -3.00 -14.64 -0.74
N PRO A 133 -3.03 -15.28 0.45
CA PRO A 133 -4.03 -16.28 0.80
C PRO A 133 -5.48 -15.77 0.80
#